data_AF-A0A3D1E893-F1
#
_entry.id   AF-A0A3D1E893-F1
#
_cell.length_a   1.000
_cell.length_b   1.000
_cell.length_c   1.000
_cell.angle_alpha   90.00
_cell.angle_beta   90.00
_cell.angle_gamma   90.00
#
_symmetry.space_group_name_H-M   'P 1'
#
loop_
_entity.id
_entity.type
_entity.pdbx_description
1 polymer ?
#
loop_
_entity_poly.entity_id
_entity_poly.type
_entity_poly.pdbx_seq_one_letter_code
_entity_poly.pdbx_strand_id
1 'polypeptide(L)'
;MILPIVAYGDPVLRQKCAEITPDYPELDVLIENMFATMYHASGVGLAAPQIGLNIRLFVVDTKAFSQDEELSAEEQTELAQFKKVLINPMLIEEDGEPWSFNEGCLSIPDIHEEVSRKPHIVLRYQDQQFVVHEQPFTGLIARVIQHEYDHIEGVLFIDKLSPLKKRLLQRKLTDITQGKASPSYRMKFPSIKSKK
;
A
#
# COMPACT_ATOMS: atom_id res chain seq x y z
N MET A 1 -7.53 -16.79 -4.80
CA MET A 1 -8.80 -16.34 -4.18
C MET A 1 -8.73 -14.85 -3.88
N ILE A 2 -9.87 -14.15 -3.84
CA ILE A 2 -9.94 -12.74 -3.44
C ILE A 2 -10.11 -12.64 -1.93
N LEU A 3 -9.18 -11.95 -1.27
CA LEU A 3 -9.16 -11.73 0.17
C LEU A 3 -9.94 -10.46 0.53
N PRO A 4 -10.60 -10.40 1.70
CA PRO A 4 -11.18 -9.16 2.19
C PRO A 4 -10.08 -8.14 2.55
N ILE A 5 -10.23 -6.91 2.11
CA ILE A 5 -9.33 -5.81 2.50
C ILE A 5 -9.73 -5.26 3.86
N VAL A 6 -8.77 -5.15 4.77
CA VAL A 6 -8.95 -4.62 6.12
C VAL A 6 -9.18 -3.12 6.06
N ALA A 7 -10.28 -2.68 6.66
CA ALA A 7 -10.65 -1.27 6.72
C ALA A 7 -9.90 -0.52 7.83
N TYR A 8 -9.75 0.79 7.62
CA TYR A 8 -9.26 1.72 8.62
C TYR A 8 -9.94 1.51 9.99
N GLY A 9 -9.12 1.61 11.04
CA GLY A 9 -9.51 1.38 12.43
C GLY A 9 -9.19 -0.02 12.96
N ASP A 10 -8.81 -0.96 12.09
CA ASP A 10 -8.31 -2.27 12.54
C ASP A 10 -6.87 -2.10 13.08
N PRO A 11 -6.55 -2.62 14.29
CA PRO A 11 -5.22 -2.50 14.87
C PRO A 11 -4.09 -3.06 14.00
N VAL A 12 -4.35 -4.04 13.12
CA VAL A 12 -3.31 -4.63 12.27
C VAL A 12 -2.66 -3.59 11.35
N LEU A 13 -3.42 -2.57 10.91
CA LEU A 13 -2.93 -1.49 10.04
C LEU A 13 -2.03 -0.48 10.77
N ARG A 14 -1.87 -0.62 12.09
CA ARG A 14 -1.09 0.26 12.95
C ARG A 14 0.11 -0.45 13.57
N GLN A 15 0.35 -1.71 13.21
CA GLN A 15 1.45 -2.51 13.75
C GLN A 15 2.64 -2.49 12.79
N LYS A 16 3.84 -2.36 13.37
CA LYS A 16 5.06 -2.66 12.63
C LYS A 16 5.12 -4.16 12.37
N CYS A 17 5.29 -4.51 11.10
CA CYS A 17 5.26 -5.88 10.62
C CYS A 17 6.55 -6.64 10.93
N ALA A 18 6.40 -7.96 11.12
CA ALA A 18 7.50 -8.88 11.35
C ALA A 18 8.10 -9.38 10.02
N GLU A 19 9.42 -9.60 10.02
CA GLU A 19 10.10 -10.25 8.88
C GLU A 19 9.65 -11.71 8.73
N ILE A 20 9.73 -12.23 7.51
CA ILE A 20 9.44 -13.63 7.17
C ILE A 20 10.65 -14.34 6.59
N THR A 21 10.69 -15.66 6.68
CA THR A 21 11.75 -16.50 6.10
C THR A 21 11.21 -17.31 4.91
N PRO A 22 12.08 -18.00 4.14
CA PRO A 22 11.65 -18.92 3.08
C PRO A 22 10.69 -20.02 3.54
N ASP A 23 10.65 -20.32 4.84
CA ASP A 23 9.76 -21.33 5.42
C ASP A 23 8.33 -20.80 5.69
N TYR A 24 8.01 -19.56 5.28
CA TYR A 24 6.68 -19.01 5.46
C TYR A 24 5.64 -19.87 4.72
N PRO A 25 4.61 -20.38 5.41
CA PRO A 25 3.70 -21.37 4.83
C PRO A 25 2.87 -20.76 3.69
N GLU A 26 2.77 -21.51 2.58
CA GLU A 26 1.94 -21.17 1.42
C GLU A 26 2.22 -19.76 0.83
N LEU A 27 3.48 -19.29 0.90
CA LEU A 27 3.85 -17.94 0.46
C LEU A 27 3.47 -17.65 -1.00
N ASP A 28 3.70 -18.58 -1.92
CA ASP A 28 3.36 -18.39 -3.34
C ASP A 28 1.85 -18.18 -3.53
N VAL A 29 1.03 -19.00 -2.86
CA VAL A 29 -0.43 -18.89 -2.87
C VAL A 29 -0.87 -17.55 -2.26
N LEU A 30 -0.21 -17.11 -1.18
CA LEU A 30 -0.47 -15.82 -0.57
C LEU A 30 -0.18 -14.66 -1.53
N ILE A 31 0.97 -14.66 -2.20
CA ILE A 31 1.37 -13.65 -3.18
C ILE A 31 0.37 -13.59 -4.33
N GLU A 32 -0.03 -14.74 -4.88
CA GLU A 32 -1.06 -14.82 -5.92
C GLU A 32 -2.40 -14.23 -5.46
N ASN A 33 -2.81 -14.55 -4.23
CA ASN A 33 -4.02 -14.00 -3.63
C ASN A 33 -3.93 -12.49 -3.42
N MET A 34 -2.76 -11.97 -3.03
CA MET A 34 -2.53 -10.53 -2.89
C MET A 34 -2.66 -9.80 -4.23
N PHE A 35 -2.01 -10.29 -5.28
CA PHE A 35 -2.17 -9.72 -6.63
C PHE A 35 -3.63 -9.79 -7.11
N ALA A 36 -4.28 -10.94 -6.97
CA ALA A 36 -5.67 -11.10 -7.38
C ALA A 36 -6.60 -10.12 -6.62
N THR A 37 -6.37 -9.95 -5.32
CA THR A 37 -7.12 -9.00 -4.48
C THR A 37 -6.88 -7.55 -4.88
N MET A 38 -5.61 -7.19 -5.12
CA MET A 38 -5.21 -5.86 -5.59
C MET A 38 -5.89 -5.52 -6.91
N TYR A 39 -5.83 -6.42 -7.91
CA TYR A 39 -6.45 -6.20 -9.21
C TYR A 39 -7.98 -6.14 -9.13
N HIS A 40 -8.61 -7.01 -8.33
CA HIS A 40 -10.06 -6.97 -8.13
C HIS A 40 -10.52 -5.64 -7.51
N ALA A 41 -9.70 -5.02 -6.68
CA ALA A 41 -9.97 -3.73 -6.06
C ALA A 41 -9.45 -2.53 -6.88
N SER A 42 -8.96 -2.76 -8.12
CA SER A 42 -8.35 -1.75 -8.98
C SER A 42 -7.20 -0.98 -8.33
N GLY A 43 -6.42 -1.65 -7.47
CA GLY A 43 -5.24 -1.09 -6.82
C GLY A 43 -3.96 -1.27 -7.65
N VAL A 44 -2.94 -0.48 -7.30
CA VAL A 44 -1.57 -0.56 -7.86
C VAL A 44 -0.54 -1.08 -6.85
N GLY A 45 -0.95 -1.20 -5.59
CA GLY A 45 -0.17 -1.75 -4.49
C GLY A 45 -1.10 -2.39 -3.46
N LEU A 46 -0.58 -3.40 -2.76
CA LEU A 46 -1.27 -4.03 -1.63
C LEU A 46 -0.26 -4.62 -0.63
N ALA A 47 -0.30 -4.15 0.61
CA ALA A 47 0.51 -4.67 1.71
C ALA A 47 -0.21 -5.75 2.53
N ALA A 48 0.55 -6.69 3.09
CA ALA A 48 0.02 -7.80 3.88
C ALA A 48 -0.86 -7.38 5.08
N PRO A 49 -0.61 -6.26 5.78
CA PRO A 49 -1.53 -5.76 6.81
C PRO A 49 -2.94 -5.46 6.28
N GLN A 50 -3.04 -5.05 5.02
CA GLN A 50 -4.32 -4.76 4.38
C GLN A 50 -5.14 -6.01 4.09
N ILE A 51 -4.57 -7.21 4.20
CA ILE A 51 -5.30 -8.48 4.20
C ILE A 51 -5.26 -9.17 5.59
N GLY A 52 -4.83 -8.43 6.63
CA GLY A 52 -4.87 -8.87 8.02
C GLY A 52 -3.64 -9.65 8.49
N LEU A 53 -2.54 -9.62 7.76
CA LEU A 53 -1.30 -10.32 8.12
C LEU A 53 -0.23 -9.31 8.55
N ASN A 54 0.28 -9.45 9.78
CA ASN A 54 1.31 -8.56 10.32
C ASN A 54 2.74 -8.99 9.89
N ILE A 55 2.98 -9.04 8.58
CA ILE A 55 4.26 -9.47 7.98
C ILE A 55 4.77 -8.45 6.97
N ARG A 56 6.10 -8.37 6.82
CA ARG A 56 6.77 -7.42 5.91
C ARG A 56 6.73 -7.92 4.47
N LEU A 57 5.56 -7.86 3.86
CA LEU A 57 5.31 -8.27 2.49
C LEU A 57 4.35 -7.27 1.84
N PHE A 58 4.70 -6.81 0.64
CA PHE A 58 3.75 -6.12 -0.23
C PHE A 58 4.02 -6.42 -1.70
N VAL A 59 2.98 -6.23 -2.52
CA VAL A 59 3.03 -6.38 -3.98
C VAL A 59 2.74 -5.05 -4.64
N VAL A 60 3.36 -4.81 -5.79
CA VAL A 60 3.18 -3.59 -6.59
C VAL A 60 3.04 -3.97 -8.07
N ASP A 61 2.10 -3.32 -8.76
CA ASP A 61 1.98 -3.33 -10.22
C ASP A 61 1.48 -1.96 -10.68
N THR A 62 2.37 -1.18 -11.31
CA THR A 62 2.07 0.20 -11.69
C THR A 62 1.48 0.34 -13.09
N LYS A 63 1.12 -0.77 -13.76
CA LYS A 63 0.62 -0.74 -15.14
C LYS A 63 -0.60 0.15 -15.32
N ALA A 64 -1.43 0.33 -14.29
CA ALA A 64 -2.58 1.23 -14.36
C ALA A 64 -2.19 2.71 -14.61
N PHE A 65 -1.00 3.13 -14.19
CA PHE A 65 -0.47 4.47 -14.44
C PHE A 65 0.16 4.64 -15.81
N SER A 66 0.43 3.54 -16.53
CA SER A 66 1.11 3.59 -17.83
C SER A 66 0.26 4.19 -18.96
N GLN A 67 -1.02 4.45 -18.71
CA GLN A 67 -1.97 4.97 -19.71
C GLN A 67 -2.17 6.48 -19.59
N ASP A 68 -1.40 7.15 -18.73
CA ASP A 68 -1.46 8.60 -18.59
C ASP A 68 -0.76 9.27 -19.78
N GLU A 69 -1.54 10.04 -20.55
CA GLU A 69 -1.09 10.74 -21.76
C GLU A 69 -0.08 11.86 -21.46
N GLU A 70 0.03 12.30 -20.20
CA GLU A 70 1.00 13.32 -19.78
C GLU A 70 2.42 12.74 -19.58
N LEU A 71 2.56 11.41 -19.52
CA LEU A 71 3.85 10.74 -19.34
C LEU A 71 4.59 10.53 -20.66
N SER A 72 5.93 10.58 -20.61
CA SER A 72 6.76 10.19 -21.75
C SER A 72 6.58 8.71 -22.12
N ALA A 73 6.90 8.35 -23.38
CA ALA A 73 6.81 6.95 -23.83
C ALA A 73 7.71 6.01 -23.02
N GLU A 74 8.86 6.51 -22.57
CA GLU A 74 9.79 5.81 -21.69
C GLU A 74 9.15 5.54 -20.32
N GLU A 75 8.56 6.56 -19.68
CA GLU A 75 7.87 6.43 -18.38
C GLU A 75 6.66 5.50 -18.47
N GLN A 76 5.87 5.60 -19.53
CA GLN A 76 4.74 4.68 -19.77
C GLN A 76 5.25 3.24 -19.88
N THR A 77 6.33 3.01 -20.65
CA THR A 77 6.90 1.67 -20.81
C THR A 77 7.42 1.12 -19.49
N GLU A 78 8.13 1.94 -18.71
CA GLU A 78 8.64 1.57 -17.39
C GLU A 78 7.49 1.16 -16.45
N LEU A 79 6.46 2.00 -16.33
CA LEU A 79 5.30 1.74 -15.48
C LEU A 79 4.51 0.51 -15.92
N ALA A 80 4.39 0.28 -17.23
CA ALA A 80 3.68 -0.86 -17.81
C ALA A 80 4.35 -2.21 -17.49
N GLN A 81 5.67 -2.20 -17.30
CA GLN A 81 6.48 -3.39 -17.05
C GLN A 81 6.80 -3.59 -15.56
N PHE A 82 6.55 -2.57 -14.72
CA PHE A 82 6.88 -2.64 -13.32
C PHE A 82 5.84 -3.40 -12.51
N LYS A 83 6.19 -4.66 -12.20
CA LYS A 83 5.48 -5.54 -11.28
C LYS A 83 6.47 -6.23 -10.35
N LYS A 84 6.29 -6.11 -9.03
CA LYS A 84 7.21 -6.68 -8.04
C LYS A 84 6.50 -7.25 -6.82
N VAL A 85 7.12 -8.27 -6.24
CA VAL A 85 6.90 -8.75 -4.88
C VAL A 85 8.06 -8.26 -4.04
N LEU A 86 7.78 -7.64 -2.90
CA LEU A 86 8.79 -7.10 -2.00
C LEU A 86 8.64 -7.71 -0.63
N ILE A 87 9.55 -8.62 -0.29
CA ILE A 87 9.64 -9.30 1.00
C ILE A 87 10.72 -8.65 1.85
N ASN A 88 10.44 -8.49 3.14
CA ASN A 88 11.31 -7.84 4.13
C ASN A 88 11.95 -6.54 3.63
N PRO A 89 11.20 -5.63 2.95
CA PRO A 89 11.83 -4.44 2.40
C PRO A 89 12.29 -3.49 3.52
N MET A 90 13.38 -2.80 3.25
CA MET A 90 14.04 -1.82 4.10
C MET A 90 14.39 -0.60 3.25
N LEU A 91 13.91 0.57 3.68
CA LEU A 91 14.26 1.84 3.07
C LEU A 91 15.68 2.25 3.52
N ILE A 92 16.61 2.32 2.57
CA ILE A 92 18.02 2.64 2.83
C ILE A 92 18.25 4.14 2.70
N GLU A 93 17.75 4.73 1.61
CA GLU A 93 17.86 6.17 1.34
C GLU A 93 16.54 6.72 0.82
N GLU A 94 16.30 8.00 1.11
CA GLU A 94 15.12 8.76 0.68
C GLU A 94 15.56 10.22 0.43
N ASP A 95 15.61 10.66 -0.83
CA ASP A 95 16.17 11.96 -1.23
C ASP A 95 15.38 12.69 -2.34
N GLY A 96 15.79 13.93 -2.61
CA GLY A 96 15.15 14.82 -3.57
C GLY A 96 14.11 15.75 -2.93
N GLU A 97 13.68 16.75 -3.71
CA GLU A 97 12.67 17.71 -3.30
C GLU A 97 11.28 17.03 -3.26
N PRO A 98 10.57 17.07 -2.12
CA PRO A 98 9.26 16.45 -2.02
C PRO A 98 8.25 17.03 -3.02
N TRP A 99 7.50 16.15 -3.68
CA TRP A 99 6.46 16.51 -4.63
C TRP A 99 5.10 16.00 -4.16
N SER A 100 4.04 16.75 -4.45
CA SER A 100 2.67 16.38 -4.08
C SER A 100 2.05 15.53 -5.17
N PHE A 101 1.31 14.50 -4.75
CA PHE A 101 0.49 13.69 -5.63
C PHE A 101 -0.75 13.22 -4.88
N ASN A 102 -1.85 13.02 -5.59
CA ASN A 102 -3.07 12.53 -4.99
C ASN A 102 -2.98 11.01 -4.72
N GLU A 103 -3.01 10.63 -3.44
CA GLU A 103 -3.00 9.24 -3.01
C GLU A 103 -4.37 8.80 -2.52
N GLY A 104 -4.75 7.57 -2.90
CA GLY A 104 -5.83 6.81 -2.30
C GLY A 104 -5.29 5.58 -1.57
N CYS A 105 -6.14 4.90 -0.81
CA CYS A 105 -5.79 3.64 -0.16
C CYS A 105 -6.98 2.69 -0.13
N LEU A 106 -6.75 1.41 -0.45
CA LEU A 106 -7.80 0.39 -0.40
C LEU A 106 -8.36 0.15 1.01
N SER A 107 -7.60 0.46 2.06
CA SER A 107 -8.07 0.41 3.45
C SER A 107 -8.86 1.65 3.88
N ILE A 108 -8.84 2.71 3.08
CA ILE A 108 -9.50 4.00 3.36
C ILE A 108 -10.32 4.41 2.11
N PRO A 109 -11.42 3.70 1.80
CA PRO A 109 -12.16 3.90 0.56
C PRO A 109 -12.72 5.34 0.44
N ASP A 110 -12.84 5.81 -0.79
CA ASP A 110 -13.42 7.12 -1.17
C ASP A 110 -12.74 8.36 -0.56
N ILE A 111 -11.52 8.19 -0.05
CA ILE A 111 -10.66 9.28 0.43
C ILE A 111 -9.39 9.32 -0.42
N HIS A 112 -9.18 10.50 -1.02
CA HIS A 112 -8.10 10.81 -1.94
C HIS A 112 -7.55 12.18 -1.55
N GLU A 113 -6.26 12.27 -1.22
CA GLU A 113 -5.63 13.51 -0.77
C GLU A 113 -4.22 13.67 -1.32
N GLU A 114 -3.80 14.92 -1.50
CA GLU A 114 -2.40 15.22 -1.79
C GLU A 114 -1.49 14.86 -0.62
N VAL A 115 -0.51 14.02 -0.91
CA VAL A 115 0.57 13.61 -0.01
C VAL A 115 1.91 13.98 -0.64
N SER A 116 2.76 14.65 0.13
CA SER A 116 4.10 15.00 -0.30
C SER A 116 5.08 13.87 0.02
N ARG A 117 5.85 13.44 -0.98
CA ARG A 117 6.86 12.38 -0.85
C ARG A 117 8.11 12.74 -1.63
N LYS A 118 9.25 12.23 -1.18
CA LYS A 118 10.51 12.36 -1.91
C LYS A 118 10.50 11.48 -3.17
N PRO A 119 11.03 11.97 -4.30
CA PRO A 119 10.93 11.27 -5.58
C PRO A 119 11.88 10.09 -5.71
N HIS A 120 12.95 10.02 -4.92
CA HIS A 120 13.96 8.98 -5.04
C HIS A 120 14.10 8.19 -3.75
N ILE A 121 14.17 6.88 -3.89
CA ILE A 121 14.43 5.96 -2.78
C ILE A 121 15.46 4.92 -3.20
N VAL A 122 16.25 4.44 -2.25
CA VAL A 122 17.01 3.18 -2.38
C VAL A 122 16.37 2.18 -1.44
N LEU A 123 15.94 1.05 -1.97
CA LEU A 123 15.27 0.00 -1.21
C LEU A 123 16.08 -1.29 -1.28
N ARG A 124 16.36 -1.86 -0.12
CA ARG A 124 16.85 -3.23 0.02
C ARG A 124 15.68 -4.15 0.31
N TYR A 125 15.51 -5.23 -0.44
CA TYR A 125 14.41 -6.15 -0.27
C TYR A 125 14.76 -7.55 -0.79
N GLN A 126 13.89 -8.52 -0.53
CA GLN A 126 13.95 -9.86 -1.08
C GLN A 126 12.82 -10.08 -2.10
N ASP A 127 13.10 -10.72 -3.22
CA ASP A 127 12.03 -11.17 -4.12
C ASP A 127 11.36 -12.45 -3.62
N GLN A 128 10.37 -12.95 -4.36
CA GLN A 128 9.63 -14.18 -4.01
C GLN A 128 10.54 -15.44 -3.93
N GLN A 129 11.73 -15.42 -4.53
CA GLN A 129 12.76 -16.46 -4.41
C GLN A 129 13.73 -16.20 -3.25
N PHE A 130 13.46 -15.18 -2.43
CA PHE A 130 14.32 -14.68 -1.35
C PHE A 130 15.71 -14.19 -1.80
N VAL A 131 15.87 -13.87 -3.09
CA VAL A 131 17.09 -13.24 -3.58
C VAL A 131 17.10 -11.78 -3.13
N VAL A 132 18.20 -11.34 -2.52
CA VAL A 132 18.35 -9.98 -2.03
C VAL A 132 18.66 -9.03 -3.18
N HIS A 133 17.93 -7.93 -3.23
CA HIS A 133 18.13 -6.81 -4.13
C HIS A 133 18.34 -5.53 -3.31
N GLU A 134 19.20 -4.65 -3.80
CA GLU A 134 19.34 -3.29 -3.29
C GLU A 134 19.48 -2.37 -4.51
N GLN A 135 18.45 -1.56 -4.77
CA GLN A 135 18.39 -0.77 -6.00
C GLN A 135 17.58 0.51 -5.81
N PRO A 136 17.87 1.55 -6.62
CA PRO A 136 17.10 2.78 -6.60
C PRO A 136 15.74 2.61 -7.29
N PHE A 137 14.77 3.39 -6.84
CA PHE A 137 13.48 3.58 -7.48
C PHE A 137 13.15 5.07 -7.53
N THR A 138 12.46 5.52 -8.59
CA THR A 138 12.13 6.93 -8.81
C THR A 138 10.66 7.14 -9.18
N GLY A 139 10.21 8.39 -9.14
CA GLY A 139 8.91 8.81 -9.69
C GLY A 139 7.69 8.13 -9.06
N LEU A 140 6.71 7.77 -9.89
CA LEU A 140 5.49 7.09 -9.45
C LEU A 140 5.77 5.71 -8.83
N ILE A 141 6.77 4.99 -9.33
CA ILE A 141 7.19 3.70 -8.77
C ILE A 141 7.67 3.88 -7.33
N ALA A 142 8.57 4.84 -7.08
CA ALA A 142 9.05 5.16 -5.74
C ALA A 142 7.90 5.55 -4.82
N ARG A 143 6.92 6.32 -5.31
CA ARG A 143 5.74 6.73 -4.52
C ARG A 143 4.90 5.53 -4.09
N VAL A 144 4.57 4.62 -5.01
CA VAL A 144 3.77 3.43 -4.68
C VAL A 144 4.52 2.57 -3.66
N ILE A 145 5.83 2.35 -3.87
CA ILE A 145 6.66 1.61 -2.91
C ILE A 145 6.66 2.30 -1.53
N GLN A 146 6.82 3.62 -1.46
CA GLN A 146 6.78 4.34 -0.18
C GLN A 146 5.42 4.21 0.52
N HIS A 147 4.32 4.22 -0.24
CA HIS A 147 2.98 4.00 0.32
C HIS A 147 2.84 2.60 0.91
N GLU A 148 3.24 1.57 0.17
CA GLU A 148 3.17 0.19 0.67
C GLU A 148 4.17 -0.08 1.81
N TYR A 149 5.32 0.59 1.78
CA TYR A 149 6.30 0.58 2.87
C TYR A 149 5.74 1.19 4.15
N ASP A 150 5.00 2.30 4.07
CA ASP A 150 4.34 2.89 5.24
C ASP A 150 3.40 1.87 5.92
N HIS A 151 2.64 1.08 5.16
CA HIS A 151 1.73 0.07 5.72
C HIS A 151 2.45 -0.96 6.59
N ILE A 152 3.62 -1.44 6.16
CA ILE A 152 4.39 -2.42 6.94
C ILE A 152 5.11 -1.80 8.15
N GLU A 153 5.16 -0.46 8.22
CA GLU A 153 5.58 0.32 9.38
C GLU A 153 4.40 0.77 10.27
N GLY A 154 3.15 0.43 9.91
CA GLY A 154 1.94 0.84 10.64
C GLY A 154 1.54 2.31 10.41
N VAL A 155 2.07 2.92 9.36
CA VAL A 155 1.81 4.30 8.94
C VAL A 155 0.80 4.30 7.81
N LEU A 156 -0.16 5.21 7.85
CA LEU A 156 -1.15 5.39 6.78
C LEU A 156 -0.93 6.76 6.13
N PHE A 157 -1.29 6.91 4.85
CA PHE A 157 -1.09 8.17 4.13
C PHE A 157 -1.77 9.37 4.82
N ILE A 158 -2.92 9.13 5.48
CA ILE A 158 -3.64 10.13 6.27
C ILE A 158 -2.80 10.71 7.42
N ASP A 159 -1.76 10.01 7.87
CA ASP A 159 -0.88 10.48 8.93
C ASP A 159 0.07 11.58 8.43
N LYS A 160 0.32 11.65 7.13
CA LYS A 160 1.16 12.66 6.48
C LYS A 160 0.38 13.94 6.11
N LEU A 161 -0.94 13.94 6.29
CA LEU A 161 -1.78 15.10 6.01
C LEU A 161 -1.64 16.18 7.10
N SER A 162 -1.94 17.43 6.73
CA SER A 162 -2.00 18.53 7.71
C SER A 162 -3.11 18.29 8.75
N PRO A 163 -2.97 18.81 10.00
CA PRO A 163 -3.99 18.65 11.03
C PRO A 163 -5.39 19.13 10.62
N LEU A 164 -5.46 20.20 9.82
CA LEU A 164 -6.72 20.71 9.28
C LEU A 164 -7.38 19.70 8.34
N LYS A 165 -6.63 19.15 7.38
CA LYS A 165 -7.14 18.11 6.46
C LYS A 165 -7.62 16.88 7.23
N LYS A 166 -6.83 16.37 8.19
CA LYS A 166 -7.25 15.23 9.04
C LYS A 166 -8.57 15.51 9.76
N ARG A 167 -8.75 16.72 10.31
CA ARG A 167 -10.00 17.12 10.98
C ARG A 167 -11.19 17.12 10.03
N LEU A 168 -11.02 17.59 8.79
CA LEU A 168 -12.09 17.57 7.78
C LEU A 168 -12.50 16.14 7.39
N LEU A 169 -11.55 15.19 7.40
CA LEU A 169 -11.79 13.79 7.07
C LEU A 169 -12.37 12.96 8.23
N GLN A 170 -12.38 13.49 9.45
CA GLN A 170 -12.74 12.74 10.66
C GLN A 170 -14.09 12.03 10.56
N ARG A 171 -15.10 12.68 9.95
CA ARG A 171 -16.43 12.07 9.76
C ARG A 171 -16.36 10.86 8.83
N LYS A 172 -15.73 10.99 7.66
CA LYS A 172 -15.55 9.89 6.70
C LYS A 172 -14.76 8.73 7.32
N LEU A 173 -13.67 9.04 8.03
CA LEU A 173 -12.88 8.04 8.75
C LEU A 173 -13.70 7.30 9.80
N THR A 174 -14.54 8.03 10.56
CA THR A 174 -15.45 7.43 11.54
C THR A 174 -16.47 6.51 10.86
N ASP A 175 -17.04 6.93 9.74
CA ASP A 175 -18.00 6.12 8.98
C ASP A 175 -17.37 4.82 8.46
N ILE A 176 -16.09 4.85 8.03
CA ILE A 176 -15.33 3.64 7.69
C ILE A 176 -15.20 2.72 8.91
N THR A 177 -14.76 3.23 10.07
CA THR A 177 -14.61 2.39 11.28
C THR A 177 -15.92 1.77 11.76
N GLN A 178 -17.05 2.40 11.44
CA GLN A 178 -18.39 1.92 11.78
C GLN A 178 -18.99 0.97 10.72
N GLY A 179 -18.25 0.64 9.67
CA GLY A 179 -18.72 -0.27 8.61
C GLY A 179 -19.77 0.36 7.69
N LYS A 180 -19.85 1.68 7.61
CA LYS A 180 -20.77 2.39 6.71
C LYS A 180 -20.21 2.61 5.31
N ALA A 181 -18.91 2.40 5.12
CA ALA A 181 -18.30 2.45 3.79
C ALA A 181 -18.69 1.20 2.99
N SER A 182 -18.92 1.37 1.69
CA SER A 182 -19.39 0.30 0.80
C SER A 182 -18.68 0.35 -0.55
N PRO A 183 -17.36 0.05 -0.60
CA PRO A 183 -16.65 0.00 -1.87
C PRO A 183 -17.10 -1.22 -2.71
N SER A 184 -16.69 -1.24 -3.98
CA SER A 184 -16.97 -2.33 -4.93
C SER A 184 -16.27 -3.66 -4.61
N TYR A 185 -15.35 -3.66 -3.64
CA TYR A 185 -14.61 -4.85 -3.20
C TYR A 185 -14.93 -5.22 -1.75
N ARG A 186 -14.67 -6.49 -1.42
CA ARG A 186 -14.95 -7.03 -0.09
C ARG A 186 -14.02 -6.41 0.95
N MET A 187 -14.58 -5.90 2.04
CA MET A 187 -13.83 -5.40 3.18
C MET A 187 -14.08 -6.20 4.45
N LYS A 188 -13.13 -6.13 5.39
CA LYS A 188 -13.26 -6.53 6.79
C LYS A 188 -13.20 -5.27 7.65
N PHE A 189 -14.31 -4.95 8.31
CA PHE A 189 -14.41 -3.80 9.21
C PHE A 189 -14.04 -4.17 10.66
N PRO A 190 -13.54 -3.20 11.46
CA PRO A 190 -13.29 -3.42 12.87
C PRO A 190 -14.55 -3.88 13.60
N SER A 191 -14.41 -4.84 14.51
CA SER A 191 -15.53 -5.22 15.39
C SER A 191 -15.89 -4.03 16.28
N ILE A 192 -17.08 -3.45 16.08
CA ILE A 192 -17.61 -2.45 16.99
C ILE A 192 -17.83 -3.15 18.34
N LYS A 193 -16.95 -2.93 19.32
CA LYS A 193 -17.26 -3.32 20.70
C LYS A 193 -18.52 -2.55 21.08
N SER A 194 -19.64 -3.25 21.24
CA SER A 194 -20.82 -2.61 21.83
C SER A 194 -20.37 -2.06 23.18
N LYS A 195 -20.50 -0.75 23.38
CA LYS A 195 -20.40 -0.19 24.73
C LYS A 195 -21.52 -0.86 25.53
N LYS A 196 -21.18 -1.81 26.39
CA LYS A 196 -22.04 -2.20 27.51
C LYS A 196 -22.04 -1.06 28.52
#